data_AF-K1Q382-F1
#
_entry.id   AF-K1Q382-F1
#
_cell.length_a   1.000
_cell.length_b   1.000
_cell.length_c   1.000
_cell.angle_alpha   90.00
_cell.angle_beta   90.00
_cell.angle_gamma   90.00
#
_symmetry.space_group_name_H-M   'P 1'
#
loop_
_entity.id
_entity.type
_entity.pdbx_description
1 polymer ?
#
loop_
_entity_poly.entity_id
_entity_poly.type
_entity_poly.pdbx_seq_one_letter_code
_entity_poly.pdbx_strand_id
1 'polypeptide(L)'
;MSSLQESKRAMCIVPKKYLASKWRNYELNMAKVEGIKDHGSLDYVSLVLLPEVYNGDLPIKIMDLIRKDRYIEYPMESCVHGDFWDRLIRMIE
;
A
#
# COMPACT_ATOMS: atom_id res chain seq x y z
N MET A 1 -16.81 -6.86 -6.39
CA MET A 1 -16.00 -7.61 -5.42
C MET A 1 -15.01 -8.58 -6.08
N SER A 2 -14.98 -8.69 -7.42
CA SER A 2 -14.06 -9.57 -8.15
C SER A 2 -12.62 -9.07 -8.24
N SER A 3 -12.40 -7.75 -8.24
CA SER A 3 -11.07 -7.20 -8.55
C SER A 3 -9.97 -7.55 -7.53
N LEU A 4 -10.30 -7.73 -6.25
CA LEU A 4 -9.30 -8.19 -5.26
C LEU A 4 -8.97 -9.68 -5.48
N GLN A 5 -9.99 -10.51 -5.66
CA GLN A 5 -9.82 -11.96 -5.86
C GLN A 5 -9.08 -12.29 -7.16
N GLU A 6 -9.31 -11.51 -8.21
CA GLU A 6 -8.69 -11.69 -9.52
C GLU A 6 -7.29 -11.06 -9.62
N SER A 7 -6.90 -10.24 -8.64
CA SER A 7 -5.58 -9.59 -8.63
C SER A 7 -4.55 -10.43 -7.88
N LYS A 8 -3.30 -10.42 -8.35
CA LYS A 8 -2.17 -11.05 -7.63
C LYS A 8 -1.70 -10.25 -6.42
N ARG A 9 -1.87 -8.93 -6.46
CA ARG A 9 -1.46 -7.96 -5.43
C ARG A 9 -2.46 -6.81 -5.39
N ALA A 10 -2.61 -6.18 -4.24
CA ALA A 10 -3.34 -4.93 -4.07
C ALA A 10 -2.37 -3.81 -3.66
N MET A 11 -2.40 -2.70 -4.41
CA MET A 11 -1.66 -1.49 -4.09
C MET A 11 -2.60 -0.41 -3.57
N CYS A 12 -2.25 0.20 -2.44
CA CYS A 12 -2.97 1.34 -1.89
C CYS A 12 -2.12 2.61 -2.04
N ILE A 13 -2.65 3.59 -2.78
CA ILE A 13 -2.07 4.93 -2.84
C ILE A 13 -2.53 5.69 -1.60
N VAL A 14 -1.60 6.29 -0.86
CA VAL A 14 -1.82 6.88 0.45
C VAL A 14 -1.57 8.40 0.41
N PRO A 15 -2.56 9.19 -0.07
CA PRO A 15 -2.63 10.62 0.21
C PRO A 15 -3.12 10.89 1.64
N LYS A 16 -3.00 12.13 2.10
CA LYS A 16 -3.55 12.64 3.36
C LYS A 16 -5.06 12.39 3.48
N LYS A 17 -5.80 12.52 2.37
CA LYS A 17 -7.25 12.23 2.34
C LYS A 17 -7.57 10.76 2.62
N TYR A 18 -6.71 9.84 2.19
CA TYR A 18 -6.85 8.42 2.49
C TYR A 18 -6.67 8.15 4.00
N LEU A 19 -5.73 8.86 4.65
CA LEU A 19 -5.53 8.77 6.09
C LEU A 19 -6.72 9.33 6.91
N ALA A 20 -7.45 10.31 6.38
CA ALA A 20 -8.66 10.85 7.03
C ALA A 20 -9.92 9.98 6.82
N SER A 21 -9.89 9.07 5.85
CA SER A 21 -11.06 8.28 5.47
C SER A 21 -11.38 7.18 6.49
N LYS A 22 -12.63 7.15 6.98
CA LYS A 22 -13.15 6.03 7.77
C LYS A 22 -13.25 4.75 6.93
N TRP A 23 -13.47 4.88 5.62
CA TRP A 23 -13.60 3.77 4.68
C TRP A 23 -12.30 2.99 4.49
N ARG A 24 -11.15 3.67 4.63
CA ARG A 24 -9.81 3.08 4.57
C ARG A 24 -9.67 1.78 5.36
N ASN A 25 -10.17 1.77 6.60
CA ASN A 25 -10.01 0.62 7.49
C ASN A 25 -10.78 -0.60 7.00
N TYR A 26 -11.92 -0.39 6.34
CA TYR A 26 -12.73 -1.45 5.75
C TYR A 26 -12.00 -2.03 4.53
N GLU A 27 -11.54 -1.17 3.61
CA GLU A 27 -10.81 -1.61 2.40
C GLU A 27 -9.53 -2.37 2.73
N LEU A 28 -8.71 -1.86 3.66
CA LEU A 28 -7.49 -2.55 4.09
C LEU A 28 -7.79 -3.89 4.75
N ASN A 29 -8.85 -3.97 5.54
CA ASN A 29 -9.25 -5.24 6.17
C ASN A 29 -9.72 -6.24 5.12
N MET A 30 -10.52 -5.81 4.13
CA MET A 30 -10.93 -6.66 3.03
C MET A 30 -9.75 -7.19 2.24
N ALA A 31 -8.82 -6.32 1.82
CA ALA A 31 -7.65 -6.73 1.07
C ALA A 31 -6.78 -7.74 1.85
N LYS A 32 -6.66 -7.58 3.17
CA LYS A 32 -5.97 -8.56 4.03
C LYS A 32 -6.70 -9.90 4.11
N VAL A 33 -8.02 -9.88 4.23
CA VAL A 33 -8.84 -11.11 4.28
C VAL A 33 -8.74 -11.88 2.97
N GLU A 34 -8.87 -11.21 1.83
CA GLU A 34 -8.69 -11.85 0.51
C GLU A 34 -7.25 -12.35 0.33
N GLY A 35 -6.24 -11.55 0.72
CA GLY A 35 -4.85 -11.98 0.69
C GLY A 35 -4.57 -13.26 1.49
N ILE A 36 -5.14 -13.39 2.69
CA ILE A 36 -5.01 -14.62 3.50
C ILE A 36 -5.77 -15.79 2.86
N LYS A 37 -7.00 -15.56 2.35
CA LYS A 37 -7.84 -16.62 1.79
C LYS A 37 -7.29 -17.18 0.49
N ASP A 38 -6.87 -16.30 -0.42
CA ASP A 38 -6.53 -16.69 -1.80
C ASP A 38 -5.02 -16.92 -1.96
N HIS A 39 -4.19 -16.23 -1.16
CA HIS A 39 -2.72 -16.24 -1.32
C HIS A 39 -1.97 -16.72 -0.07
N GLY A 40 -2.67 -17.03 1.02
CA GLY A 40 -2.08 -17.53 2.27
C GLY A 40 -1.15 -16.54 2.99
N SER A 41 -1.05 -15.29 2.53
CA SER A 41 -0.10 -14.30 3.03
C SER A 41 -0.68 -12.89 3.11
N LEU A 42 -0.16 -12.11 4.06
CA LEU A 42 -0.38 -10.66 4.16
C LEU A 42 0.45 -9.86 3.15
N ASP A 43 1.38 -10.51 2.43
CA ASP A 43 2.20 -9.90 1.36
C ASP A 43 1.38 -9.52 0.12
N TYR A 44 0.07 -9.71 0.19
CA TYR A 44 -0.86 -9.30 -0.85
C TYR A 44 -1.00 -7.76 -0.93
N VAL A 45 -0.84 -7.04 0.18
CA VAL A 45 -1.05 -5.58 0.25
C VAL A 45 0.27 -4.82 0.30
N SER A 46 0.41 -3.83 -0.57
CA SER A 46 1.54 -2.89 -0.59
C SER A 46 1.05 -1.43 -0.59
N LEU A 47 1.80 -0.53 0.04
CA LEU A 47 1.46 0.89 0.13
C LEU A 47 2.35 1.74 -0.77
N VAL A 48 1.77 2.77 -1.39
CA VAL A 48 2.50 3.86 -2.03
C VAL A 48 2.21 5.13 -1.24
N LEU A 49 3.19 5.61 -0.47
CA LEU A 49 3.08 6.82 0.33
C LEU A 49 3.32 8.04 -0.55
N LEU A 50 2.43 9.03 -0.52
CA LEU A 50 2.66 10.30 -1.20
C LEU A 50 3.42 11.28 -0.29
N PRO A 51 4.17 12.26 -0.85
CA PRO A 51 5.01 13.17 -0.05
C PRO A 51 4.33 13.87 1.12
N GLU A 52 3.04 14.15 0.98
CA GLU A 52 2.24 14.81 2.01
C GLU A 52 2.01 13.98 3.29
N VAL A 53 2.37 12.68 3.30
CA VAL A 53 2.17 11.79 4.46
C VAL A 53 3.46 11.33 5.15
N TYR A 54 4.65 11.68 4.64
CA TYR A 54 5.93 11.16 5.16
C TYR A 54 6.18 11.51 6.62
N ASN A 55 5.80 12.72 7.02
CA ASN A 55 6.02 13.24 8.37
C ASN A 55 4.73 13.32 9.18
N GLY A 56 3.66 12.67 8.72
CA GLY A 56 2.35 12.71 9.38
C GLY A 56 2.16 11.59 10.39
N ASP A 57 1.21 11.78 11.31
CA ASP A 57 0.75 10.70 12.18
C ASP A 57 0.04 9.63 11.37
N LEU A 58 0.70 8.48 11.21
CA LEU A 58 0.14 7.36 10.48
C LEU A 58 -0.69 6.48 11.44
N PRO A 59 -1.92 6.10 11.05
CA PRO A 59 -2.73 5.17 11.82
C PRO A 59 -1.99 3.85 12.06
N ILE A 60 -2.21 3.23 13.22
CA ILE A 60 -1.56 1.96 13.63
C ILE A 60 -1.58 0.90 12.52
N LYS A 61 -2.71 0.72 11.83
CA LYS A 61 -2.86 -0.27 10.75
C LYS A 61 -1.96 -0.01 9.54
N ILE A 62 -1.63 1.26 9.25
CA ILE A 62 -0.68 1.66 8.21
C ILE A 62 0.74 1.42 8.70
N MET A 63 1.03 1.79 9.94
CA MET A 63 2.33 1.54 10.58
C MET A 63 2.70 0.05 10.59
N ASP A 64 1.73 -0.84 10.81
CA ASP A 64 1.98 -2.29 10.77
C ASP A 64 2.39 -2.81 9.39
N LEU A 65 1.97 -2.14 8.31
CA LEU A 65 2.41 -2.47 6.94
C LEU A 65 3.80 -1.90 6.66
N ILE A 66 4.07 -0.67 7.14
CA ILE A 66 5.39 -0.04 7.05
C ILE A 66 6.45 -0.86 7.78
N ARG A 67 6.18 -1.34 8.99
CA ARG A 67 7.08 -2.20 9.78
C ARG A 67 7.42 -3.52 9.11
N LYS A 68 6.66 -3.92 8.10
CA LYS A 68 6.88 -5.14 7.31
C LYS A 68 7.53 -4.83 5.96
N ASP A 69 8.06 -3.63 5.77
CA ASP A 69 8.61 -3.12 4.51
C ASP A 69 7.65 -3.28 3.32
N ARG A 70 6.34 -3.18 3.59
CA ARG A 70 5.28 -3.26 2.56
C ARG A 70 4.90 -1.89 2.03
N TYR A 71 5.87 -1.01 1.81
CA TYR A 71 5.62 0.34 1.30
C TYR A 71 6.73 0.84 0.39
N ILE A 72 6.38 1.82 -0.43
CA ILE A 72 7.31 2.63 -1.21
C ILE A 72 6.90 4.10 -1.12
N GLU A 73 7.87 4.99 -1.04
CA GLU A 73 7.67 6.43 -1.04
C GLU A 73 7.68 6.96 -2.48
N TYR A 74 6.65 7.72 -2.85
CA TYR A 74 6.60 8.38 -4.14
C TYR A 74 7.62 9.54 -4.21
N PRO A 75 8.54 9.54 -5.18
CA PRO A 75 9.63 10.50 -5.21
C PRO A 75 9.14 11.96 -5.33
N MET A 76 9.73 12.87 -4.55
CA MET A 76 9.52 14.32 -4.71
C MET A 76 10.33 14.89 -5.87
N GLU A 77 11.51 14.32 -6.12
CA GLU A 77 12.43 14.76 -7.16
C GLU A 77 12.25 13.90 -8.43
N SER A 78 12.23 14.55 -9.59
CA SER A 78 12.04 13.86 -10.88
C SER A 78 13.20 12.94 -11.24
N CYS A 79 14.42 13.24 -10.79
CA CYS A 79 15.62 12.48 -11.08
C CYS A 79 15.59 11.03 -10.56
N VAL A 80 14.81 10.76 -9.51
CA VAL A 80 14.68 9.42 -8.87
C VAL A 80 13.41 8.67 -9.29
N HIS A 81 12.66 9.18 -10.27
CA HIS A 81 11.46 8.50 -10.75
C HIS A 81 11.75 7.13 -11.37
N GLY A 82 12.90 6.95 -12.05
CA GLY A 82 13.32 5.65 -12.59
C GLY A 82 13.43 4.59 -11.50
N ASP A 83 14.21 4.89 -10.45
CA ASP A 83 14.40 3.98 -9.31
C ASP A 83 13.08 3.65 -8.59
N PHE A 84 12.16 4.61 -8.52
CA PHE A 84 10.82 4.37 -7.98
C PHE A 84 10.06 3.31 -8.79
N TRP A 85 10.00 3.45 -10.12
CA TRP A 85 9.29 2.50 -10.98
C TRP A 85 9.92 1.11 -10.93
N ASP A 86 11.25 1.02 -10.94
CA ASP A 86 11.97 -0.25 -10.85
C ASP A 86 11.66 -0.98 -9.53
N ARG A 87 11.63 -0.24 -8.41
CA ARG A 87 11.22 -0.81 -7.11
C ARG A 87 9.75 -1.20 -7.10
N LEU A 88 8.86 -0.38 -7.67
CA LEU A 88 7.44 -0.67 -7.73
C LEU A 88 7.15 -1.95 -8.53
N ILE A 89 7.84 -2.15 -9.66
CA ILE A 89 7.75 -3.37 -10.48
C ILE A 89 8.15 -4.60 -9.65
N ARG A 90 9.29 -4.54 -8.94
CA ARG A 90 9.72 -5.65 -8.07
C ARG A 90 8.76 -5.95 -6.92
N MET A 91 7.95 -4.97 -6.49
CA MET A 91 6.93 -5.18 -5.46
C MET A 91 5.65 -5.85 -5.98
N ILE A 92 5.37 -5.76 -7.29
CA ILE A 92 4.17 -6.36 -7.90
C ILE A 92 4.41 -7.72 -8.55
N GLU A 93 5.66 -8.03 -8.89
CA GLU A 93 6.09 -9.36 -9.35
C GLU A 93 5.90 -10.44 -8.27
#